data_AF-A0A1J5NZS7-F1
#
_entry.id   AF-A0A1J5NZS7-F1
#
_cell.length_a   1.000
_cell.length_b   1.000
_cell.length_c   1.000
_cell.angle_alpha   90.00
_cell.angle_beta   90.00
_cell.angle_gamma   90.00
#
_symmetry.space_group_name_H-M   'P 1'
#
loop_
_entity.id
_entity.type
_entity.pdbx_description
1 polymer ?
#
loop_
_entity_poly.entity_id
_entity_poly.type
_entity_poly.pdbx_seq_one_letter_code
_entity_poly.pdbx_strand_id
1 'polypeptide(L)'
;MQIERQEPKLQHGLKTLFYKLMNATSTVNLRSGAGDFRLLDRRVVNHINALPERNRFMKGLYEWVGFDSVWLEYQALPRAHGSSTFGWKGLIRLGLTGITAFSVLPLRLVSLLGLLVSLSAFVYGVYLSIEHFLGHQLPGWATLAVGTLFLSGIQLLSLGVIAEYLGRVFTEVKQRPVFIVAEHVSGPPAQEREPRTAHPSDAKLPEPCNEST
;
A
#
# COMPACT_ATOMS: atom_id res chain seq x y z
N MET A 1 23.54 -2.20 -12.62
CA MET A 1 23.61 -3.66 -12.81
C MET A 1 22.98 -4.33 -11.59
N GLN A 2 21.74 -4.83 -11.70
CA GLN A 2 20.98 -5.32 -10.54
C GLN A 2 21.49 -6.70 -10.14
N ILE A 3 22.07 -6.84 -8.94
CA ILE A 3 22.31 -8.15 -8.34
C ILE A 3 20.96 -8.69 -7.87
N GLU A 4 20.46 -9.60 -8.69
CA GLU A 4 19.27 -10.40 -8.48
C GLU A 4 19.43 -11.19 -7.17
N ARG A 5 18.87 -10.64 -6.10
CA ARG A 5 18.62 -11.39 -4.88
C ARG A 5 17.75 -12.57 -5.29
N GLN A 6 18.24 -13.80 -5.14
CA GLN A 6 17.46 -15.03 -5.36
C GLN A 6 16.32 -15.09 -4.33
N GLU A 7 15.28 -14.32 -4.59
CA GLU A 7 13.99 -14.43 -3.96
C GLU A 7 13.26 -15.55 -4.71
N PRO A 8 12.62 -16.51 -4.03
CA PRO A 8 11.88 -17.58 -4.68
C PRO A 8 10.98 -17.02 -5.78
N LYS A 9 10.98 -17.62 -6.98
CA LYS A 9 10.25 -17.13 -8.17
C LYS A 9 8.79 -16.76 -7.87
N LEU A 10 8.18 -17.46 -6.90
CA LEU A 10 6.83 -17.22 -6.39
C LEU A 10 6.70 -15.88 -5.63
N GLN A 11 7.68 -15.54 -4.80
CA GLN A 11 7.75 -14.25 -4.09
C GLN A 11 7.99 -13.08 -5.05
N HIS A 12 8.81 -13.29 -6.08
CA HIS A 12 9.06 -12.28 -7.10
C HIS A 12 7.79 -12.00 -7.91
N GLY A 13 7.08 -13.04 -8.36
CA GLY A 13 5.81 -12.89 -9.08
C GLY A 13 4.74 -12.17 -8.24
N LEU A 14 4.61 -12.53 -6.96
CA LEU A 14 3.63 -11.92 -6.06
C LEU A 14 3.95 -10.44 -5.76
N LYS A 15 5.24 -10.10 -5.63
CA LYS A 15 5.70 -8.71 -5.51
C LYS A 15 5.44 -7.91 -6.77
N THR A 16 5.74 -8.44 -7.94
CA THR A 16 5.52 -7.75 -9.22
C THR A 16 4.02 -7.55 -9.48
N LEU A 17 3.18 -8.53 -9.15
CA LEU A 17 1.72 -8.40 -9.22
C LEU A 17 1.22 -7.37 -8.20
N PHE A 18 1.74 -7.38 -6.97
CA PHE A 18 1.43 -6.39 -5.94
C PHE A 18 1.79 -4.96 -6.39
N TYR A 19 3.00 -4.73 -6.90
CA TYR A 19 3.41 -3.42 -7.40
C TYR A 19 2.65 -3.01 -8.66
N LYS A 20 2.31 -3.95 -9.57
CA LYS A 20 1.47 -3.65 -10.74
C LYS A 20 0.05 -3.27 -10.34
N LEU A 21 -0.59 -4.04 -9.44
CA LEU A 21 -1.90 -3.70 -8.91
C LEU A 21 -1.84 -2.37 -8.15
N MET A 22 -0.82 -2.15 -7.32
CA MET A 22 -0.69 -0.92 -6.58
C MET A 22 -0.42 0.28 -7.51
N ASN A 23 0.43 0.18 -8.53
CA ASN A 23 0.65 1.28 -9.49
C ASN A 23 -0.51 1.50 -10.47
N ALA A 24 -1.29 0.46 -10.79
CA ALA A 24 -2.50 0.61 -11.60
C ALA A 24 -3.64 1.29 -10.83
N THR A 25 -3.56 1.34 -9.50
CA THR A 25 -4.72 1.64 -8.66
C THR A 25 -4.51 2.61 -7.52
N SER A 26 -3.27 2.86 -7.13
CA SER A 26 -2.93 3.97 -6.26
C SER A 26 -2.75 5.20 -7.13
N THR A 27 -3.13 6.35 -6.60
CA THR A 27 -2.90 7.67 -7.22
C THR A 27 -1.41 8.02 -7.33
N VAL A 28 -0.51 7.12 -6.92
CA VAL A 28 0.88 7.40 -6.60
C VAL A 28 1.77 6.30 -7.18
N ASN A 29 2.72 6.64 -8.03
CA ASN A 29 3.61 5.63 -8.64
C ASN A 29 4.68 5.18 -7.66
N LEU A 30 4.48 4.04 -7.00
CA LEU A 30 5.50 3.41 -6.17
C LEU A 30 6.51 2.67 -7.05
N ARG A 31 7.73 3.22 -7.13
CA ARG A 31 8.84 2.57 -7.83
C ARG A 31 9.50 1.52 -6.92
N SER A 32 9.54 0.28 -7.41
CA SER A 32 10.09 -0.89 -6.70
C SER A 32 11.58 -0.70 -6.38
N GLY A 33 11.99 -1.06 -5.17
CA GLY A 33 13.41 -1.09 -4.75
C GLY A 33 13.87 0.08 -3.89
N ALA A 34 12.99 1.06 -3.60
CA ALA A 34 13.35 2.18 -2.75
C ALA A 34 13.59 1.77 -1.28
N GLY A 35 14.83 1.99 -0.82
CA GLY A 35 15.19 1.93 0.59
C GLY A 35 14.47 3.01 1.41
N ASP A 36 14.49 2.85 2.73
CA ASP A 36 13.90 3.84 3.66
C ASP A 36 14.89 4.99 3.96
N PHE A 37 16.11 4.91 3.43
CA PHE A 37 17.15 5.95 3.54
C PHE A 37 16.90 7.08 2.55
N ARG A 38 16.65 8.29 3.05
CA ARG A 38 16.27 9.47 2.25
C ARG A 38 16.77 10.75 2.89
N LEU A 39 17.07 11.74 2.05
CA LEU A 39 17.26 13.13 2.46
C LEU A 39 16.01 13.91 2.05
N LEU A 40 15.43 14.65 3.00
CA LEU A 40 14.23 15.44 2.78
C LEU A 40 14.55 16.90 3.10
N ASP A 41 14.16 17.80 2.21
CA ASP A 41 14.20 19.23 2.51
C ASP A 41 13.16 19.58 3.60
N ARG A 42 13.44 20.61 4.39
CA ARG A 42 12.59 21.07 5.49
C ARG A 42 11.17 21.40 5.01
N ARG A 43 11.03 21.93 3.79
CA ARG A 43 9.72 22.20 3.19
C ARG A 43 8.88 20.92 3.07
N VAL A 44 9.49 19.83 2.60
CA VAL A 44 8.83 18.52 2.44
C VAL A 44 8.38 17.98 3.80
N VAL A 45 9.27 18.04 4.80
CA VAL A 45 8.98 17.59 6.17
C VAL A 45 7.79 18.33 6.77
N ASN A 46 7.72 19.66 6.59
CA ASN A 46 6.61 20.46 7.10
C ASN A 46 5.25 20.04 6.51
N HIS A 47 5.19 19.75 5.20
CA HIS A 47 3.96 19.28 4.56
C HIS A 47 3.55 17.87 5.03
N ILE A 48 4.51 16.95 5.18
CA ILE A 48 4.24 15.60 5.69
C ILE A 48 3.75 15.62 7.15
N ASN A 49 4.27 16.55 7.96
CA ASN A 49 3.85 16.72 9.35
C ASN A 49 2.44 17.31 9.47
N ALA A 50 2.01 18.10 8.50
CA ALA A 50 0.66 18.67 8.46
C ALA A 50 -0.44 17.66 8.07
N LEU A 51 -0.07 16.48 7.54
CA LEU A 51 -1.04 15.46 7.14
C LEU A 51 -1.78 14.89 8.37
N PRO A 52 -3.13 14.89 8.37
CA PRO A 52 -3.91 14.38 9.50
C PRO A 52 -3.89 12.85 9.61
N GLU A 53 -3.30 12.17 8.63
CA GLU A 53 -3.30 10.71 8.51
C GLU A 53 -2.59 10.04 9.67
N ARG A 54 -3.31 9.11 10.31
CA ARG A 54 -2.79 8.26 11.38
C ARG A 54 -2.12 7.01 10.82
N ASN A 55 -2.77 6.36 9.87
CA ASN A 55 -2.27 5.16 9.22
C ASN A 55 -1.27 5.51 8.10
N ARG A 56 -0.07 5.95 8.51
CA ARG A 56 0.95 6.49 7.61
C ARG A 56 1.69 5.40 6.83
N PHE A 57 1.36 5.24 5.56
CA PHE A 57 2.20 4.51 4.61
C PHE A 57 3.22 5.46 4.00
N MET A 58 4.35 5.67 4.70
CA MET A 58 5.39 6.63 4.32
C MET A 58 5.84 6.50 2.86
N LYS A 59 5.97 5.27 2.33
CA LYS A 59 6.38 5.05 0.94
C LYS A 59 5.43 5.67 -0.08
N GLY A 60 4.12 5.64 0.20
CA GLY A 60 3.13 6.31 -0.62
C GLY A 60 3.08 7.82 -0.35
N LEU A 61 3.22 8.23 0.91
CA LEU A 61 3.15 9.65 1.25
C LEU A 61 4.29 10.47 0.66
N TYR A 62 5.51 9.95 0.62
CA TYR A 62 6.63 10.65 -0.02
C TYR A 62 6.35 10.97 -1.48
N GLU A 63 5.79 10.02 -2.21
CA GLU A 63 5.46 10.17 -3.62
C GLU A 63 4.17 11.01 -3.81
N TRP A 64 3.21 10.95 -2.88
CA TRP A 64 1.96 11.73 -2.95
C TRP A 64 2.20 13.24 -2.84
N VAL A 65 3.14 13.65 -1.98
CA VAL A 65 3.45 15.07 -1.79
C VAL A 65 4.07 15.68 -3.07
N GLY A 66 4.64 14.87 -3.96
CA GLY A 66 4.93 15.25 -5.35
C GLY A 66 6.06 16.26 -5.54
N PHE A 67 6.96 16.40 -4.55
CA PHE A 67 8.16 17.23 -4.69
C PHE A 67 9.20 16.61 -5.63
N ASP A 68 10.05 17.45 -6.20
CA ASP A 68 11.18 17.03 -7.02
C ASP A 68 12.05 16.04 -6.25
N SER A 69 12.25 14.87 -6.86
CA SER A 69 12.92 13.74 -6.24
C SER A 69 13.99 13.18 -7.16
N VAL A 70 15.21 13.05 -6.65
CA VAL A 70 16.34 12.42 -7.35
C VAL A 70 16.70 11.12 -6.66
N TRP A 71 16.91 10.08 -7.45
CA TRP A 71 17.25 8.75 -6.96
C TRP A 71 18.74 8.49 -7.12
N LEU A 72 19.38 8.09 -6.03
CA LEU A 72 20.76 7.62 -6.04
C LEU A 72 20.75 6.11 -5.91
N GLU A 73 21.17 5.43 -6.99
CA GLU A 73 21.36 4.00 -6.95
C GLU A 73 22.54 3.67 -6.02
N TYR A 74 22.29 2.83 -5.02
CA TYR A 74 23.34 2.30 -4.17
C TYR A 74 23.12 0.81 -3.97
N GLN A 75 24.21 0.08 -3.83
CA GLN A 75 24.16 -1.34 -3.53
C GLN A 75 24.26 -1.52 -2.01
N ALA A 76 23.18 -1.98 -1.39
CA ALA A 76 23.20 -2.33 0.02
C ALA A 76 24.08 -3.57 0.24
N LEU A 77 25.16 -3.42 1.00
CA LEU A 77 25.99 -4.54 1.43
C LEU A 77 25.19 -5.50 2.34
N PRO A 78 25.55 -6.79 2.36
CA PRO A 78 24.98 -7.74 3.31
C PRO A 78 25.15 -7.24 4.75
N ARG A 79 24.12 -7.38 5.59
CA ARG A 79 24.21 -7.00 7.01
C ARG A 79 25.29 -7.85 7.67
N ALA A 80 26.24 -7.21 8.36
CA ALA A 80 27.29 -7.91 9.10
C ALA A 80 26.72 -8.74 10.27
N HIS A 81 25.68 -8.23 10.94
CA HIS A 81 25.01 -8.88 12.07
C HIS A 81 23.51 -8.63 12.08
N GLY A 82 22.75 -9.54 12.71
CA GLY A 82 21.30 -9.44 12.92
C GLY A 82 20.46 -10.10 11.83
N SER A 83 19.32 -10.68 12.23
CA SER A 83 18.31 -11.20 11.32
C SER A 83 17.31 -10.10 10.94
N SER A 84 16.67 -10.23 9.77
CA SER A 84 15.58 -9.32 9.40
C SER A 84 14.39 -9.53 10.34
N THR A 85 14.08 -8.55 11.18
CA THR A 85 12.83 -8.47 11.95
C THR A 85 11.61 -8.30 11.05
N PHE A 86 11.82 -7.91 9.79
CA PHE A 86 10.77 -7.82 8.79
C PHE A 86 10.52 -9.21 8.18
N GLY A 87 9.66 -9.98 8.85
CA GLY A 87 9.21 -11.28 8.37
C GLY A 87 8.08 -11.16 7.33
N TRP A 88 7.71 -12.30 6.75
CA TRP A 88 6.64 -12.41 5.74
C TRP A 88 5.30 -11.82 6.17
N LYS A 89 4.90 -12.01 7.43
CA LYS A 89 3.67 -11.44 8.00
C LYS A 89 3.68 -9.90 7.98
N GLY A 90 4.84 -9.29 8.24
CA GLY A 90 5.03 -7.84 8.17
C GLY A 90 4.91 -7.32 6.75
N LEU A 91 5.42 -8.08 5.77
CA LEU A 91 5.35 -7.75 4.36
C LEU A 91 3.89 -7.78 3.83
N ILE A 92 3.13 -8.82 4.22
CA ILE A 92 1.70 -8.94 3.88
C ILE A 92 0.90 -7.82 4.54
N ARG A 93 1.14 -7.53 5.82
CA ARG A 93 0.47 -6.44 6.54
C ARG A 93 0.76 -5.08 5.89
N LEU A 94 2.02 -4.82 5.53
CA LEU A 94 2.41 -3.59 4.84
C LEU A 94 1.71 -3.48 3.48
N GLY A 95 1.65 -4.58 2.73
CA GLY A 95 0.98 -4.61 1.44
C GLY A 95 -0.53 -4.37 1.54
N LEU A 96 -1.20 -5.06 2.46
CA LEU A 96 -2.61 -4.85 2.75
C LEU A 96 -2.88 -3.40 3.16
N THR A 97 -2.03 -2.84 4.03
CA THR A 97 -2.15 -1.45 4.49
C THR A 97 -1.96 -0.46 3.34
N GLY A 98 -1.00 -0.69 2.44
CA GLY A 98 -0.77 0.16 1.26
C GLY A 98 -1.94 0.12 0.27
N ILE A 99 -2.46 -1.08 -0.06
CA ILE A 99 -3.60 -1.23 -0.98
C ILE A 99 -4.84 -0.51 -0.43
N THR A 100 -5.16 -0.73 0.83
CA THR A 100 -6.40 -0.20 1.44
C THR A 100 -6.28 1.28 1.85
N ALA A 101 -5.08 1.80 2.09
CA ALA A 101 -4.88 3.22 2.40
C ALA A 101 -4.91 4.11 1.13
N PHE A 102 -4.47 3.59 -0.02
CA PHE A 102 -4.36 4.37 -1.26
C PHE A 102 -5.30 3.91 -2.38
N SER A 103 -6.14 2.90 -2.14
CA SER A 103 -7.03 2.37 -3.16
C SER A 103 -8.40 1.97 -2.63
N VAL A 104 -9.44 2.34 -3.38
CA VAL A 104 -10.85 1.92 -3.16
C VAL A 104 -11.16 0.64 -3.95
N LEU A 105 -10.19 0.05 -4.63
CA LEU A 105 -10.43 -1.03 -5.57
C LEU A 105 -10.93 -2.34 -4.94
N PRO A 106 -10.46 -2.79 -3.76
CA PRO A 106 -11.07 -3.93 -3.08
C PRO A 106 -12.57 -3.74 -2.86
N LEU A 107 -12.99 -2.53 -2.48
CA LEU A 107 -14.40 -2.18 -2.30
C LEU A 107 -15.17 -2.19 -3.64
N ARG A 108 -14.56 -1.68 -4.72
CA ARG A 108 -15.13 -1.73 -6.08
C ARG A 108 -15.25 -3.16 -6.62
N LEU A 109 -14.28 -4.03 -6.36
CA LEU A 109 -14.31 -5.43 -6.79
C LEU A 109 -15.46 -6.19 -6.13
N VAL A 110 -15.63 -6.02 -4.81
CA VAL A 110 -16.77 -6.60 -4.08
C VAL A 110 -18.09 -6.08 -4.66
N SER A 111 -18.18 -4.79 -4.96
CA SER A 111 -19.38 -4.19 -5.56
C SER A 111 -19.67 -4.77 -6.95
N LEU A 112 -18.65 -4.94 -7.80
CA LEU A 112 -18.79 -5.52 -9.14
C LEU A 112 -19.19 -7.00 -9.07
N LEU A 113 -18.57 -7.78 -8.17
CA LEU A 113 -18.93 -9.17 -7.94
C LEU A 113 -20.38 -9.30 -7.47
N GLY A 114 -20.80 -8.43 -6.54
CA GLY A 114 -22.19 -8.36 -6.09
C GLY A 114 -23.17 -8.09 -7.24
N LEU A 115 -22.82 -7.17 -8.14
CA LEU A 115 -23.63 -6.86 -9.33
C LEU A 115 -23.73 -8.06 -10.28
N LEU A 116 -22.61 -8.72 -10.58
CA LEU A 116 -22.59 -9.90 -11.46
C LEU A 116 -23.42 -11.06 -10.88
N VAL A 117 -23.29 -11.30 -9.58
CA VAL A 117 -24.06 -12.33 -8.87
C VAL A 117 -25.55 -11.98 -8.85
N SER A 118 -25.92 -10.73 -8.59
CA SER A 118 -27.31 -10.27 -8.63
C SER A 118 -27.92 -10.41 -10.03
N LEU A 119 -27.20 -10.06 -11.08
CA LEU A 119 -27.67 -10.20 -12.47
C LEU A 119 -27.85 -11.67 -12.84
N SER A 120 -26.89 -12.53 -12.47
CA SER A 120 -26.97 -13.97 -12.71
C SER A 120 -28.15 -14.60 -11.97
N ALA A 121 -28.36 -14.21 -10.70
CA ALA A 121 -29.48 -14.67 -9.89
C ALA A 121 -30.83 -14.21 -10.46
N PHE A 122 -30.91 -12.98 -11.00
CA PHE A 122 -32.11 -12.46 -11.65
C PHE A 122 -32.45 -13.26 -12.92
N VAL A 123 -31.47 -13.48 -13.80
CA VAL A 123 -31.66 -14.28 -15.03
C VAL A 123 -32.09 -15.71 -14.69
N TYR A 124 -31.43 -16.34 -13.71
CA TYR A 124 -31.79 -17.68 -13.25
C TYR A 124 -33.19 -17.71 -12.62
N GLY A 125 -33.56 -16.70 -11.84
CA GLY A 125 -34.91 -16.57 -11.27
C GLY A 125 -36.01 -16.43 -12.33
N VAL A 126 -35.75 -15.66 -13.39
CA VAL A 126 -36.67 -15.55 -14.54
C VAL A 126 -36.81 -16.91 -15.24
N TYR A 127 -35.71 -17.63 -15.46
CA TYR A 127 -35.72 -18.97 -16.05
C TYR A 127 -36.57 -19.95 -15.23
N LEU A 128 -36.36 -20.03 -13.91
CA LEU A 128 -37.17 -20.89 -13.04
C LEU A 128 -38.66 -20.50 -13.04
N SER A 129 -38.94 -19.19 -13.11
CA SER A 129 -40.32 -18.70 -13.16
C SER A 129 -41.04 -19.20 -14.42
N ILE A 130 -40.36 -19.13 -15.58
CA ILE A 130 -40.91 -19.63 -16.85
C ILE A 130 -41.14 -21.15 -16.80
N GLU A 131 -40.16 -21.92 -16.31
CA GLU A 131 -40.31 -23.38 -16.17
C GLU A 131 -41.46 -23.76 -15.23
N HIS A 132 -41.67 -22.99 -14.15
CA HIS A 132 -42.76 -23.20 -13.22
C HIS A 132 -44.13 -22.99 -13.88
N PHE A 133 -44.31 -21.93 -14.67
CA PHE A 133 -45.56 -21.69 -15.41
C PHE A 133 -45.82 -22.73 -16.51
N LEU A 134 -44.78 -23.40 -17.01
CA LEU A 134 -44.88 -24.51 -17.98
C LEU A 134 -45.23 -25.87 -17.32
N GLY A 135 -45.36 -25.93 -15.99
CA GLY A 135 -45.84 -27.11 -15.27
C GLY A 135 -44.75 -28.13 -14.89
N HIS A 136 -43.47 -27.78 -14.99
CA HIS A 136 -42.38 -28.67 -14.57
C HIS A 136 -42.24 -28.71 -13.03
N GLN A 137 -42.14 -29.93 -12.47
CA GLN A 137 -41.87 -30.12 -11.04
C GLN A 137 -40.35 -30.01 -10.78
N LEU A 138 -39.94 -28.87 -10.25
CA LEU A 138 -38.54 -28.60 -9.90
C LEU A 138 -38.27 -28.99 -8.43
N PRO A 139 -37.28 -29.85 -8.13
CA PRO A 139 -36.85 -30.12 -6.76
C PRO A 139 -36.17 -28.88 -6.15
N GLY A 140 -36.95 -28.05 -5.44
CA GLY A 140 -36.52 -26.71 -5.02
C GLY A 140 -35.65 -26.64 -3.77
N TRP A 141 -35.63 -27.65 -2.91
CA TRP A 141 -34.96 -27.52 -1.60
C TRP A 141 -33.43 -27.41 -1.72
N ALA A 142 -32.81 -28.23 -2.57
CA ALA A 142 -31.35 -28.22 -2.73
C ALA A 142 -30.84 -26.91 -3.36
N THR A 143 -31.52 -26.41 -4.39
CA THR A 143 -31.18 -25.14 -5.04
C THR A 143 -31.39 -23.94 -4.10
N LEU A 144 -32.47 -23.94 -3.31
CA LEU A 144 -32.72 -22.93 -2.28
C LEU A 144 -31.65 -22.97 -1.18
N ALA A 145 -31.32 -24.14 -0.65
CA ALA A 145 -30.33 -24.28 0.42
C ALA A 145 -28.94 -23.81 -0.05
N VAL A 146 -28.49 -24.28 -1.22
CA VAL A 146 -27.19 -23.87 -1.79
C VAL A 146 -27.17 -22.39 -2.14
N GLY A 147 -28.23 -21.88 -2.79
CA GLY A 147 -28.32 -20.46 -3.15
C GLY A 147 -28.29 -19.54 -1.94
N THR A 148 -29.02 -19.89 -0.87
CA THR A 148 -29.07 -19.09 0.36
C THR A 148 -27.74 -19.08 1.10
N LEU A 149 -27.08 -20.24 1.23
CA LEU A 149 -25.75 -20.34 1.85
C LEU A 149 -24.69 -19.59 1.06
N PHE A 150 -24.73 -19.69 -0.27
CA PHE A 150 -23.81 -18.98 -1.15
C PHE A 150 -23.96 -17.46 -1.05
N LEU A 151 -25.20 -16.96 -1.12
CA LEU A 151 -25.49 -15.53 -0.95
C LEU A 151 -25.06 -15.03 0.43
N SER A 152 -25.32 -15.81 1.50
CA SER A 152 -24.91 -15.47 2.86
C SER A 152 -23.39 -15.38 2.98
N GLY A 153 -22.65 -16.30 2.35
CA GLY A 153 -21.18 -16.28 2.32
C GLY A 153 -20.62 -15.04 1.62
N ILE A 154 -21.18 -14.66 0.47
CA ILE A 154 -20.78 -13.45 -0.26
C ILE A 154 -21.10 -12.19 0.54
N GLN A 155 -22.26 -12.12 1.19
CA GLN A 155 -22.64 -11.00 2.05
C GLN A 155 -21.68 -10.84 3.23
N LEU A 156 -21.31 -11.94 3.91
CA LEU A 156 -20.33 -11.91 5.00
C LEU A 156 -18.95 -11.46 4.52
N LEU A 157 -18.49 -11.92 3.36
CA LEU A 157 -17.24 -11.44 2.75
C LEU A 157 -17.31 -9.94 2.44
N SER A 158 -18.43 -9.48 1.88
CA SER A 158 -18.65 -8.07 1.53
C SER A 158 -18.63 -7.18 2.78
N LEU A 159 -19.32 -7.62 3.85
CA LEU A 159 -19.30 -6.95 5.15
C LEU A 159 -17.91 -6.94 5.76
N GLY A 160 -17.12 -8.01 5.63
CA GLY A 160 -15.73 -8.05 6.09
C GLY A 160 -14.87 -6.99 5.42
N VAL A 161 -15.01 -6.81 4.10
CA VAL A 161 -14.30 -5.75 3.37
C VAL A 161 -14.75 -4.37 3.83
N ILE A 162 -16.06 -4.13 3.96
CA ILE A 162 -16.59 -2.85 4.45
C ILE A 162 -16.07 -2.56 5.87
N ALA A 163 -16.04 -3.56 6.75
CA ALA A 163 -15.55 -3.43 8.12
C ALA A 163 -14.07 -3.02 8.19
N GLU A 164 -13.22 -3.52 7.28
CA GLU A 164 -11.81 -3.10 7.18
C GLU A 164 -11.70 -1.60 6.85
N TYR A 165 -12.48 -1.10 5.88
CA TYR A 165 -12.50 0.33 5.55
C TYR A 165 -13.11 1.17 6.68
N LEU A 166 -14.20 0.70 7.29
CA LEU A 166 -14.85 1.39 8.40
C LEU A 166 -13.93 1.49 9.63
N GLY A 167 -13.14 0.45 9.91
CA GLY A 167 -12.13 0.46 10.97
C GLY A 167 -11.03 1.51 10.75
N ARG A 168 -10.64 1.74 9.49
CA ARG A 168 -9.70 2.81 9.12
C ARG A 168 -10.33 4.18 9.35
N VAL A 169 -11.53 4.41 8.82
CA VAL A 169 -12.27 5.66 9.05
C VAL A 169 -12.44 5.92 10.54
N PHE A 170 -12.82 4.91 11.32
CA PHE A 170 -12.96 5.01 12.77
C PHE A 170 -11.65 5.40 13.47
N THR A 171 -10.51 4.87 13.02
CA THR A 171 -9.20 5.23 13.58
C THR A 171 -8.82 6.67 13.28
N GLU A 172 -9.13 7.15 12.08
CA GLU A 172 -8.92 8.55 11.70
C GLU A 172 -9.87 9.49 12.47
N VAL A 173 -11.17 9.17 12.56
CA VAL A 173 -12.18 9.98 13.27
C VAL A 173 -11.93 10.02 14.78
N LYS A 174 -11.37 8.95 15.36
CA LYS A 174 -11.04 8.89 16.80
C LYS A 174 -10.08 9.99 17.26
N GLN A 175 -9.28 10.56 16.37
CA GLN A 175 -8.37 11.66 16.67
C GLN A 175 -7.40 11.41 17.88
N ARG A 176 -7.09 10.15 18.23
CA ARG A 176 -6.00 9.76 19.16
C ARG A 176 -4.57 10.06 18.67
N PRO A 177 -3.75 10.80 19.44
CA PRO A 177 -2.37 11.11 19.04
C PRO A 177 -1.53 9.85 18.78
N VAL A 178 -0.63 9.92 17.81
CA VAL A 178 0.21 8.77 17.38
C VAL A 178 1.18 8.35 18.48
N PHE A 179 1.67 9.31 19.27
CA PHE A 179 2.53 9.08 20.43
C PHE A 179 2.26 10.13 21.50
N ILE A 180 2.65 9.81 22.73
CA ILE A 180 2.68 10.73 23.86
C ILE A 180 4.13 10.79 24.31
N VAL A 181 4.67 12.00 24.43
CA VAL A 181 6.05 12.20 24.92
C VAL A 181 6.03 12.05 26.43
N ALA A 182 6.79 11.07 26.94
CA ALA A 182 6.89 10.84 28.38
C ALA A 182 7.89 11.79 29.06
N GLU A 183 9.02 12.06 28.40
CA GLU A 183 10.09 12.91 28.92
C GLU A 183 10.82 13.57 27.74
N HIS A 184 11.31 14.81 27.96
CA HIS A 184 12.15 15.52 27.00
C HIS A 184 13.53 15.75 27.61
N VAL A 185 14.53 15.00 27.13
CA VAL A 185 15.93 15.22 27.53
C VAL A 185 16.55 16.19 26.54
N SER A 186 16.64 17.46 26.92
CA SER A 186 17.30 18.48 26.12
C SER A 186 18.82 18.33 26.26
N GLY A 187 19.52 18.00 25.17
CA GLY A 187 20.97 18.15 25.08
C GLY A 187 21.38 19.63 25.15
N PRO A 188 22.68 19.95 25.38
CA PRO A 188 23.15 21.33 25.32
C PRO A 188 22.74 21.97 23.99
N PRO A 189 22.36 23.26 23.98
CA PRO A 189 21.90 23.93 22.78
C PRO A 189 22.91 23.71 21.65
N ALA A 190 22.43 23.25 20.50
CA ALA A 190 23.26 23.14 19.32
C ALA A 190 23.82 24.55 19.04
N GLN A 191 25.12 24.73 19.26
CA GLN A 191 25.81 25.96 18.92
C GLN A 191 25.44 26.30 17.48
N GLU A 192 24.93 27.52 17.28
CA GLU A 192 24.64 28.11 15.98
C GLU A 192 25.83 27.81 15.08
N ARG A 193 25.68 26.87 14.14
CA ARG A 193 26.74 26.62 13.16
C ARG A 193 26.77 27.86 12.30
N GLU A 194 27.81 28.68 12.47
CA GLU A 194 28.09 29.78 11.54
C GLU A 194 27.89 29.25 10.11
N PRO A 195 27.16 29.99 9.25
CA PRO A 195 26.97 29.57 7.88
C PRO A 195 28.35 29.29 7.30
N ARG A 196 28.61 28.04 6.89
CA ARG A 196 29.82 27.73 6.12
C ARG A 196 29.76 28.62 4.89
N THR A 197 30.48 29.73 4.93
CA THR A 197 30.82 30.49 3.74
C THR A 197 31.49 29.48 2.83
N ALA A 198 30.88 29.21 1.67
CA ALA A 198 31.44 28.30 0.68
C ALA A 198 32.91 28.67 0.48
N HIS A 199 33.81 27.76 0.82
CA HIS A 199 35.22 27.98 0.57
C HIS A 199 35.38 27.99 -0.95
N PRO A 200 36.10 28.96 -1.56
CA PRO A 200 36.22 29.05 -3.03
C PRO A 200 36.78 27.78 -3.69
N SER A 201 37.36 26.85 -2.92
CA SER A 201 37.86 25.55 -3.37
C SER A 201 36.75 24.53 -3.68
N ASP A 202 35.53 24.68 -3.18
CA ASP A 202 34.44 23.70 -3.35
C ASP A 202 33.72 23.86 -4.71
N ALA A 203 34.05 24.89 -5.48
CA ALA A 203 33.49 25.15 -6.81
C ALA A 203 34.14 24.31 -7.93
N LYS A 204 35.18 23.52 -7.62
CA LYS A 204 35.80 22.65 -8.62
C LYS A 204 35.04 21.33 -8.66
N LEU A 205 34.09 21.22 -9.60
CA LEU A 205 33.59 19.91 -10.04
C LEU A 205 34.81 19.00 -10.31
N PRO A 206 34.78 17.72 -9.88
CA PRO A 206 35.83 16.79 -10.28
C PRO A 206 35.87 16.75 -11.81
N GLU A 207 37.07 16.94 -12.37
CA GLU A 207 37.28 16.83 -13.82
C GLU A 207 36.79 15.46 -14.30
N PRO A 208 36.16 15.38 -15.49
CA PRO A 208 35.70 14.12 -16.03
C PRO A 208 36.90 13.18 -16.15
N CYS A 209 36.80 12.01 -15.52
CA CYS A 209 37.77 10.94 -15.64
C CYS A 209 37.94 10.65 -17.14
N ASN A 210 39.12 10.94 -17.65
CA ASN A 210 39.49 10.66 -19.02
C ASN A 210 39.51 9.14 -19.22
N GLU A 211 38.66 8.65 -20.13
CA GLU A 211 38.88 7.36 -20.76
C GLU A 211 40.18 7.46 -21.56
N SER A 212 41.21 6.75 -21.09
CA SER A 212 42.39 6.46 -21.89
C SER A 212 42.80 5.01 -21.71
N THR A 213 42.47 4.23 -22.74
CA THR A 213 43.09 2.95 -23.20
C THR A 213 42.92 1.70 -22.37
#